data_AF-A0A7C7TL56-F1
#
_entry.id   AF-A0A7C7TL56-F1
#
_cell.length_a   1.000
_cell.length_b   1.000
_cell.length_c   1.000
_cell.angle_alpha   90.00
_cell.angle_beta   90.00
_cell.angle_gamma   90.00
#
_symmetry.space_group_name_H-M   'P 1'
#
loop_
_entity.id
_entity.type
_entity.pdbx_description
1 polymer ?
#
loop_
_entity_poly.entity_id
_entity_poly.type
_entity_poly.pdbx_seq_one_letter_code
_entity_poly.pdbx_strand_id
1 'polypeptide(L)'
;RLFFEQNHNREVIDALRASGVVWPAPEGSTSGPVGPFAGRTVVITGTLGGMSRDQARNWLVTRGAKVTASVSARTDFVVTGADPGSKYDKALALGIPVLDEAQLRAMDKNNGN
;
A
#
# COMPACT_ATOMS: atom_id res chain seq x y z
N ARG A 1 14.96 20.97 -5.23
CA ARG A 1 15.42 19.90 -4.32
C ARG A 1 16.86 20.24 -3.90
N LEU A 2 17.12 20.98 -2.81
CA LEU A 2 18.48 21.45 -2.45
C LEU A 2 19.00 20.90 -1.10
N PHE A 3 18.18 20.13 -0.37
CA PHE A 3 18.49 19.72 1.01
C PHE A 3 19.65 18.72 1.08
N PHE A 4 19.70 17.71 0.20
CA PHE A 4 20.72 16.64 0.25
C PHE A 4 22.05 16.99 -0.46
N GLU A 5 22.11 18.14 -1.11
CA GLU A 5 23.29 18.63 -1.84
C GLU A 5 24.18 19.53 -0.97
N GLN A 6 23.64 20.07 0.13
CA GLN A 6 24.41 20.86 1.08
C GLN A 6 25.24 19.94 1.98
N ASN A 7 26.56 20.16 2.01
CA ASN A 7 27.49 19.39 2.85
C ASN A 7 27.08 19.40 4.33
N HIS A 8 26.62 20.54 4.85
CA HIS A 8 26.16 20.66 6.23
C HIS A 8 25.01 19.69 6.57
N ASN A 9 24.07 19.45 5.66
CA ASN A 9 22.96 18.53 5.92
C ASN A 9 23.43 17.07 5.93
N ARG A 10 24.48 16.74 5.19
CA ARG A 10 25.10 15.41 5.23
C ARG A 10 25.83 15.19 6.55
N GLU A 11 26.56 16.20 7.04
CA GLU A 11 27.22 16.16 8.34
C GLU A 11 26.21 15.94 9.48
N VAL A 12 25.06 16.62 9.44
CA VAL A 12 23.98 16.41 10.41
C VAL A 12 23.39 15.00 10.31
N ILE A 13 23.18 14.48 9.11
CA ILE A 13 22.68 13.10 8.91
C ILE A 13 23.68 12.07 9.47
N ASP A 14 24.97 12.26 9.25
CA ASP A 14 26.01 11.36 9.74
C ASP A 14 26.19 11.46 11.26
N ALA A 15 26.07 12.66 11.85
CA ALA A 15 26.07 12.85 13.30
C ALA A 15 24.87 12.13 13.97
N LEU A 16 23.70 12.17 13.33
CA LEU A 16 22.51 11.44 13.81
C LEU A 16 22.69 9.93 13.69
N ARG A 17 23.29 9.43 12.61
CA ARG A 17 23.61 8.00 12.49
C ARG A 17 24.62 7.55 13.55
N ALA A 18 25.64 8.35 13.81
CA ALA A 18 26.66 8.08 14.82
C ALA A 18 26.11 8.11 16.26
N SER A 19 25.06 8.91 16.52
CA SER A 19 24.40 8.96 17.83
C SER A 19 23.41 7.81 18.09
N GLY A 20 23.37 6.81 17.20
CA GLY A 20 22.53 5.63 17.38
C GLY A 20 21.10 5.80 16.90
N VAL A 21 20.82 6.80 16.05
CA VAL A 21 19.54 6.88 15.36
C VAL A 21 19.45 5.74 14.35
N VAL A 22 18.87 4.63 14.80
CA VAL A 22 18.51 3.50 13.95
C VAL A 22 17.14 3.78 13.37
N TRP A 23 17.07 3.97 12.06
CA TRP A 23 15.80 3.87 11.37
C TRP A 23 15.45 2.39 11.29
N PRO A 24 14.34 1.94 11.89
CA PRO A 24 13.87 0.60 11.62
C PRO A 24 13.68 0.48 10.12
N ALA A 25 14.35 -0.51 9.52
CA ALA A 25 14.05 -0.89 8.15
C ALA A 25 12.54 -1.08 8.06
N PRO A 26 11.86 -0.57 7.02
CA PRO A 26 10.44 -0.83 6.87
C PRO A 26 10.29 -2.35 6.91
N GLU A 27 9.59 -2.84 7.93
CA GLU A 27 9.35 -4.27 8.14
C GLU A 27 8.57 -4.79 6.93
N GLY A 28 9.29 -5.18 5.88
CA GLY A 28 8.82 -6.11 4.88
C GLY A 28 8.77 -7.45 5.58
N SER A 29 7.65 -7.72 6.24
CA SER A 29 7.40 -8.93 7.00
C SER A 29 7.56 -10.18 6.11
N THR A 30 8.74 -10.79 6.17
CA THR A 30 9.05 -12.09 5.55
C THR A 30 8.39 -13.28 6.25
N SER A 31 7.35 -13.05 7.06
CA SER A 31 6.54 -14.09 7.71
C SER A 31 5.08 -13.67 7.89
N GLY A 32 4.51 -12.95 6.92
CA GLY A 32 3.08 -12.60 6.90
C GLY A 32 2.18 -13.77 6.45
N PRO A 33 0.85 -13.68 6.64
CA PRO A 33 -0.12 -14.67 6.16
C PRO A 33 0.17 -15.07 4.71
N VAL A 34 0.25 -16.37 4.40
CA VAL A 34 0.48 -16.85 3.03
C VAL A 34 -0.81 -16.62 2.24
N GLY A 35 -0.75 -15.74 1.24
CA GLY A 35 -1.95 -15.25 0.58
C GLY A 35 -1.67 -14.38 -0.65
N PRO A 36 -2.65 -14.19 -1.55
CA PRO A 36 -2.51 -13.35 -2.74
C PRO A 36 -2.43 -11.86 -2.37
N PHE A 37 -2.61 -11.52 -1.10
CA PHE A 37 -2.56 -10.17 -0.55
C PHE A 37 -1.35 -9.93 0.36
N ALA A 38 -0.58 -10.98 0.67
CA ALA A 38 0.55 -10.93 1.59
C ALA A 38 1.61 -9.94 1.12
N GLY A 39 1.95 -8.96 1.96
CA GLY A 39 2.99 -7.96 1.67
C GLY A 39 2.62 -6.96 0.58
N ARG A 40 1.43 -7.03 0.00
CA ARG A 40 0.98 -6.13 -1.07
C ARG A 40 0.42 -4.83 -0.52
N THR A 41 0.74 -3.73 -1.18
CA THR A 41 0.25 -2.39 -0.89
C THR A 41 -1.00 -2.10 -1.70
N VAL A 42 -2.12 -1.88 -1.02
CA VAL A 42 -3.45 -1.74 -1.61
C VAL A 42 -4.05 -0.38 -1.31
N VAL A 43 -4.66 0.25 -2.30
CA VAL A 43 -5.43 1.48 -2.09
C VAL A 43 -6.90 1.21 -2.32
N ILE A 44 -7.77 1.68 -1.41
CA ILE A 44 -9.22 1.59 -1.58
C ILE A 44 -9.75 2.96 -2.01
N THR A 45 -10.52 3.00 -3.09
CA THR A 45 -11.19 4.22 -3.56
C THR A 45 -12.64 3.95 -4.01
N GLY A 46 -13.48 4.98 -3.96
CA GLY A 46 -14.91 4.85 -4.18
C GLY A 46 -15.65 4.19 -3.01
N THR A 47 -16.94 3.94 -3.22
CA THR A 47 -17.85 3.31 -2.25
C THR A 47 -18.03 1.85 -2.61
N LEU A 48 -17.57 0.95 -1.74
CA LEU A 48 -17.78 -0.50 -1.91
C LEU A 48 -19.23 -0.83 -1.56
N GLY A 49 -19.87 -1.66 -2.38
CA GLY A 49 -21.29 -1.98 -2.25
C GLY A 49 -21.57 -3.04 -1.20
N GLY A 50 -20.65 -3.99 -1.00
CA GLY A 50 -20.82 -5.12 -0.08
C GLY A 50 -20.21 -4.93 1.31
N MET A 51 -19.41 -3.89 1.54
CA MET A 51 -18.79 -3.63 2.85
C MET A 51 -18.39 -2.16 3.02
N SER A 52 -18.27 -1.71 4.27
CA SER A 52 -17.73 -0.38 4.56
C SER A 52 -16.22 -0.31 4.23
N ARG A 53 -15.71 0.89 3.99
CA ARG A 53 -14.29 1.11 3.72
C ARG A 53 -13.39 0.58 4.85
N ASP A 54 -13.84 0.68 6.10
CA ASP A 54 -13.10 0.17 7.26
C ASP A 54 -13.17 -1.35 7.36
N GLN A 55 -14.30 -1.97 7.01
CA GLN A 55 -14.41 -3.42 6.90
C GLN A 55 -13.47 -3.96 5.81
N ALA A 56 -13.44 -3.32 4.64
CA ALA A 56 -12.51 -3.69 3.57
C ALA A 56 -11.04 -3.54 3.98
N ARG A 57 -10.72 -2.45 4.69
CA ARG A 57 -9.38 -2.26 5.26
C ARG A 57 -9.01 -3.42 6.18
N ASN A 58 -9.86 -3.73 7.16
CA ASN A 58 -9.60 -4.79 8.12
C ASN A 58 -9.48 -6.15 7.43
N TRP A 59 -10.36 -6.45 6.48
CA TRP A 59 -10.34 -7.69 5.71
C TRP A 59 -9.03 -7.91 4.95
N LEU A 60 -8.49 -6.85 4.33
CA LEU A 60 -7.20 -6.86 3.64
C LEU A 60 -6.03 -7.00 4.62
N VAL A 61 -6.07 -6.26 5.74
CA VAL A 61 -5.01 -6.30 6.76
C VAL A 61 -4.93 -7.68 7.43
N THR A 62 -6.06 -8.31 7.74
CA THR A 62 -6.11 -9.69 8.26
C THR A 62 -5.49 -10.70 7.30
N ARG A 63 -5.48 -10.40 5.98
CA ARG A 63 -4.86 -11.23 4.93
C ARG A 63 -3.41 -10.85 4.62
N GLY A 64 -2.81 -9.97 5.42
CA GLY A 64 -1.41 -9.57 5.29
C GLY A 64 -1.17 -8.46 4.27
N ALA A 65 -2.22 -7.80 3.76
CA ALA A 65 -2.08 -6.64 2.88
C ALA A 65 -1.86 -5.35 3.68
N LYS A 66 -1.11 -4.42 3.10
CA LYS A 66 -0.89 -3.08 3.61
C LYS A 66 -1.82 -2.09 2.90
N VAL A 67 -2.78 -1.53 3.62
CA VAL A 67 -3.74 -0.58 3.04
C VAL A 67 -3.26 0.85 3.19
N THR A 68 -3.15 1.60 2.08
CA THR A 68 -2.76 3.01 2.07
C THR A 68 -3.85 3.91 1.48
N ALA A 69 -3.86 5.19 1.87
CA ALA A 69 -4.85 6.15 1.39
C ALA A 69 -4.48 6.80 0.04
N SER A 70 -3.21 6.72 -0.36
CA SER A 70 -2.65 7.35 -1.54
C SER A 70 -2.12 6.33 -2.53
N VAL A 71 -2.39 6.58 -3.82
CA VAL A 71 -1.82 5.83 -4.94
C VAL A 71 -0.40 6.33 -5.18
N SER A 72 0.56 5.41 -5.18
CA SER A 72 1.98 5.65 -5.39
C SER A 72 2.57 4.58 -6.31
N ALA A 73 3.80 4.78 -6.81
CA ALA A 73 4.50 3.77 -7.60
C ALA A 73 4.78 2.45 -6.84
N ARG A 74 4.62 2.44 -5.51
CA ARG A 74 4.73 1.23 -4.68
C ARG A 74 3.39 0.54 -4.43
N THR A 75 2.31 1.05 -5.00
CA THR A 75 0.98 0.47 -4.87
C THR A 75 0.88 -0.71 -5.83
N ASP A 76 0.63 -1.91 -5.32
CA ASP A 76 0.51 -3.12 -6.13
C ASP A 76 -0.81 -3.17 -6.89
N PHE A 77 -1.90 -2.73 -6.26
CA PHE A 77 -3.20 -2.60 -6.92
C PHE A 77 -4.15 -1.66 -6.17
N VAL A 78 -5.18 -1.19 -6.88
CA VAL A 78 -6.22 -0.31 -6.34
C VAL A 78 -7.56 -1.02 -6.38
N VAL A 79 -8.25 -1.06 -5.24
CA VAL A 79 -9.62 -1.56 -5.14
C VAL A 79 -10.58 -0.40 -5.38
N THR A 80 -11.44 -0.52 -6.38
CA THR A 80 -12.42 0.51 -6.75
C THR A 80 -13.84 0.05 -6.52
N GLY A 81 -14.63 0.87 -5.83
CA GLY A 81 -16.08 0.76 -5.77
C GLY A 81 -16.80 1.73 -6.70
N ALA A 82 -18.08 1.99 -6.42
CA ALA A 82 -18.86 3.02 -7.10
C ALA A 82 -18.20 4.40 -6.93
N ASP A 83 -18.19 5.19 -8.00
CA ASP A 83 -17.60 6.53 -8.07
C ASP A 83 -16.16 6.61 -7.50
N PRO A 84 -15.18 5.94 -8.13
CA PRO A 84 -13.83 5.81 -7.58
C PRO A 84 -13.01 7.11 -7.64
N GLY A 85 -13.46 8.11 -8.40
CA GLY A 85 -12.92 9.48 -8.45
C GLY A 85 -11.45 9.55 -8.85
N SER A 86 -10.78 10.66 -8.50
CA SER A 86 -9.43 11.02 -8.98
C SER A 86 -8.29 10.05 -8.59
N LYS A 87 -8.54 9.05 -7.73
CA LYS A 87 -7.55 8.00 -7.40
C LYS A 87 -7.52 6.91 -8.47
N TYR A 88 -8.64 6.67 -9.15
CA TYR A 88 -8.71 5.75 -10.27
C TYR A 88 -7.88 6.25 -11.45
N ASP A 89 -8.07 7.53 -11.81
CA ASP A 89 -7.32 8.16 -12.91
C ASP A 89 -5.81 8.09 -12.65
N LYS A 90 -5.40 8.31 -11.39
CA LYS A 90 -4.00 8.20 -10.98
C LYS A 90 -3.47 6.76 -11.06
N ALA A 91 -4.28 5.77 -10.74
CA ALA A 91 -3.91 4.36 -10.87
C ALA A 91 -3.70 3.98 -12.34
N LEU A 92 -4.63 4.39 -13.21
CA LEU A 92 -4.52 4.19 -14.66
C LEU A 92 -3.29 4.88 -15.25
N ALA A 93 -3.03 6.13 -14.87
CA ALA A 93 -1.87 6.88 -15.35
C ALA A 93 -0.53 6.24 -14.95
N LEU A 94 -0.49 5.52 -13.82
CA LEU A 94 0.68 4.80 -13.34
C LEU A 94 0.74 3.34 -13.82
N GLY A 95 -0.26 2.87 -14.57
CA GLY A 95 -0.37 1.48 -15.01
C GLY A 95 -0.60 0.49 -13.87
N ILE A 96 -1.15 0.95 -12.74
CA ILE A 96 -1.41 0.12 -11.57
C ILE A 96 -2.72 -0.66 -11.79
N PRO A 97 -2.73 -1.99 -11.56
CA PRO A 97 -3.93 -2.80 -11.66
C PRO A 97 -5.08 -2.27 -10.80
N VAL A 98 -6.26 -2.17 -11.40
CA VAL A 98 -7.49 -1.81 -10.71
C VAL A 98 -8.37 -3.03 -10.59
N LEU A 99 -8.82 -3.31 -9.37
CA LEU A 99 -9.68 -4.43 -9.01
C LEU A 99 -11.00 -3.92 -8.46
N ASP A 100 -12.11 -4.50 -8.89
CA ASP A 100 -13.39 -4.30 -8.24
C ASP A 100 -13.57 -5.23 -7.02
N GLU A 101 -14.67 -5.06 -6.29
CA GLU A 101 -14.97 -5.89 -5.11
C GLU A 101 -15.17 -7.37 -5.44
N ALA A 102 -15.68 -7.69 -6.63
CA ALA A 102 -15.92 -9.06 -7.07
C ALA A 102 -14.59 -9.76 -7.43
N GLN A 103 -13.70 -9.06 -8.13
CA GLN A 103 -12.35 -9.48 -8.46
C GLN A 103 -11.50 -9.64 -7.20
N LEU A 104 -11.63 -8.73 -6.23
CA LEU A 104 -10.98 -8.87 -4.93
C LEU A 104 -11.41 -10.16 -4.22
N ARG A 105 -12.70 -10.47 -4.22
CA ARG A 105 -13.24 -11.72 -3.64
C ARG A 105 -12.83 -12.97 -4.44
N ALA A 106 -12.77 -12.88 -5.76
CA ALA A 106 -12.30 -13.97 -6.61
C ALA A 106 -10.82 -14.29 -6.36
N MET A 107 -10.00 -13.26 -6.18
CA MET A 107 -8.59 -13.39 -5.86
C MET A 107 -8.35 -14.11 -4.53
N ASP A 108 -9.19 -13.86 -3.51
CA ASP A 108 -9.14 -14.57 -2.23
C ASP A 108 -9.43 -16.07 -2.36
N LYS A 109 -10.47 -16.42 -3.15
CA LYS A 109 -10.91 -17.81 -3.34
C LYS A 109 -9.88 -18.69 -4.05
N ASN A 110 -9.07 -18.11 -4.94
CA ASN A 110 -8.07 -18.86 -5.70
C ASN A 110 -6.87 -19.35 -4.88
N ASN A 111 -6.72 -18.90 -3.63
CA ASN A 111 -5.56 -19.25 -2.80
C ASN A 111 -5.90 -20.16 -1.60
N GLY A 112 -7.14 -20.65 -1.52
CA GLY A 112 -7.57 -21.68 -0.60
C GLY A 112 -7.81 -23.00 -1.34
N ASN A 113 -6.74 -23.71 -1.68
CA ASN A 113 -6.77 -25.14 -2.00
C ASN A 113 -5.74 -25.87 -1.15
#